data_AF-A0A9D6JG46-F1
#
_entry.id   AF-A0A9D6JG46-F1
#
_cell.length_a   1.000
_cell.length_b   1.000
_cell.length_c   1.000
_cell.angle_alpha   90.00
_cell.angle_beta   90.00
_cell.angle_gamma   90.00
#
_symmetry.space_group_name_H-M   'P 1'
#
loop_
_entity.id
_entity.type
_entity.pdbx_description
1 polymer ?
#
loop_
_entity_poly.entity_id
_entity_poly.type
_entity_poly.pdbx_seq_one_letter_code
_entity_poly.pdbx_strand_id
1 'polypeptide(L)'
;RNPVPPFTTSKLQQEAARKLRFTARRTMQVAQQLYEGIEVGDEGAVGLITYMRTDSARVSPEAQAEARRFIAERYGAEYLPERPPAYRSGKGAQEAHEAIRPTSVLREPGQVASFLTREQLALYTLIWNRFVASQMRPALFDTTTAEIVAGRYTFRASGQQMTIAGFMQVYVEGRDEPARSASAKGGEAEAEEDEERALPQLQEGQVLDCQGLTPVQHFTQPTPRYTEASLVKELEEQGIGRPSTYAAILGVIQNRDYAVKVDGKFKPTELGEIVVDLLVENFPRILDPGFTAQMETKLDEIEEGKADWLKEMHTFYGAFARWLEKAKEKMRNIKAMEEPTDIACEKCGRSMVIKWGRFGKFLACSGYPECKNTKELPARRGGAGGPGNGEGEAATGTNGQGEPVAEGQPCENCGKPMVMKRGRFGPFLACSGYPDCRTVVRIARTAAAPPEPTNQVCDKCGAPMVIRDGRFGRFLSCSSYPTCKNIKPIPIGVDCPRCGAPLGARRSKRGRTFYGCSAYPKCDFTLWNRPIAEPCPACGAKFLVEKRLKAGLKIQCASEGCAYQRDAASPAPAEASAKS
;
A
#
# COMPACT_ATOMS: atom_id res chain seq x y z
N ARG A 1 -32.56 9.92 4.80
CA ARG A 1 -31.08 9.91 4.87
C ARG A 1 -30.51 10.83 3.80
N ASN A 2 -29.66 11.79 4.16
CA ASN A 2 -29.09 12.75 3.21
C ASN A 2 -27.88 12.17 2.46
N PRO A 3 -27.63 12.62 1.21
CA PRO A 3 -26.40 12.27 0.51
C PRO A 3 -25.20 12.87 1.23
N VAL A 4 -24.12 12.12 1.19
CA VAL A 4 -22.84 12.51 1.76
C VAL A 4 -22.08 13.47 0.82
N PRO A 5 -21.25 14.40 1.35
CA PRO A 5 -20.53 15.36 0.53
C PRO A 5 -19.57 14.70 -0.47
N PRO A 6 -19.18 15.42 -1.54
CA PRO A 6 -18.04 15.08 -2.39
C PRO A 6 -16.76 14.82 -1.58
N PHE A 7 -15.79 14.17 -2.19
CA PHE A 7 -14.58 13.81 -1.47
C PHE A 7 -13.70 15.02 -1.16
N THR A 8 -13.29 15.13 0.11
CA THR A 8 -12.02 15.74 0.49
C THR A 8 -10.92 14.69 0.48
N THR A 9 -9.66 15.09 0.69
CA THR A 9 -8.51 14.17 0.72
C THR A 9 -8.64 13.11 1.82
N SER A 10 -9.05 13.52 3.02
CA SER A 10 -9.26 12.64 4.17
C SER A 10 -10.34 11.61 3.89
N LYS A 11 -11.50 12.04 3.36
CA LYS A 11 -12.64 11.17 3.05
C LYS A 11 -12.33 10.22 1.90
N LEU A 12 -11.58 10.67 0.89
CA LEU A 12 -11.11 9.79 -0.19
C LEU A 12 -10.19 8.69 0.34
N GLN A 13 -9.23 9.04 1.20
CA GLN A 13 -8.32 8.06 1.81
C GLN A 13 -9.08 7.04 2.68
N GLN A 14 -10.06 7.50 3.46
CA GLN A 14 -10.93 6.64 4.27
C GLN A 14 -11.72 5.65 3.41
N GLU A 15 -12.46 6.13 2.41
CA GLU A 15 -13.29 5.25 1.57
C GLU A 15 -12.47 4.34 0.66
N ALA A 16 -11.32 4.80 0.15
CA ALA A 16 -10.42 3.95 -0.62
C ALA A 16 -9.80 2.84 0.25
N ALA A 17 -9.50 3.10 1.52
CA ALA A 17 -9.05 2.07 2.45
C ALA A 17 -10.16 1.05 2.75
N ARG A 18 -11.40 1.51 2.97
CA ARG A 18 -12.55 0.64 3.27
C ARG A 18 -12.98 -0.21 2.08
N LYS A 19 -13.22 0.41 0.93
CA LYS A 19 -13.82 -0.24 -0.25
C LYS A 19 -12.78 -0.88 -1.18
N LEU A 20 -11.60 -0.26 -1.31
CA LEU A 20 -10.57 -0.70 -2.26
C LEU A 20 -9.36 -1.35 -1.58
N ARG A 21 -9.28 -1.32 -0.25
CA ARG A 21 -8.12 -1.76 0.54
C ARG A 21 -6.82 -1.03 0.17
N PHE A 22 -6.92 0.17 -0.37
CA PHE A 22 -5.76 1.00 -0.71
C PHE A 22 -5.17 1.64 0.55
N THR A 23 -3.85 1.68 0.64
CA THR A 23 -3.18 2.51 1.65
C THR A 23 -3.31 3.98 1.28
N ALA A 24 -3.22 4.88 2.26
CA ALA A 24 -3.28 6.32 1.99
C ALA A 24 -2.26 6.75 0.92
N ARG A 25 -1.03 6.20 0.98
CA ARG A 25 0.01 6.43 -0.03
C ARG A 25 -0.40 5.95 -1.42
N ARG A 26 -1.02 4.76 -1.52
CA ARG A 26 -1.45 4.20 -2.81
C ARG A 26 -2.59 5.02 -3.40
N THR A 27 -3.58 5.39 -2.59
CA THR A 27 -4.69 6.27 -2.98
C THR A 27 -4.16 7.58 -3.57
N MET A 28 -3.24 8.25 -2.88
CA MET A 28 -2.68 9.52 -3.36
C MET A 28 -1.85 9.36 -4.65
N GLN A 29 -1.11 8.24 -4.80
CA GLN A 29 -0.36 7.96 -6.02
C GLN A 29 -1.28 7.79 -7.23
N VAL A 30 -2.38 7.03 -7.07
CA VAL A 30 -3.33 6.79 -8.16
C VAL A 30 -4.13 8.07 -8.47
N ALA A 31 -4.55 8.82 -7.45
CA ALA A 31 -5.22 10.10 -7.62
C ALA A 31 -4.35 11.13 -8.36
N GLN A 32 -3.04 11.19 -8.05
CA GLN A 32 -2.10 12.06 -8.78
C GLN A 32 -2.09 11.74 -10.27
N GLN A 33 -2.08 10.45 -10.65
CA GLN A 33 -2.10 10.04 -12.06
C GLN A 33 -3.41 10.43 -12.75
N LEU A 34 -4.54 10.27 -12.07
CA LEU A 34 -5.85 10.68 -12.57
C LEU A 34 -5.93 12.20 -12.75
N TYR A 35 -5.23 12.98 -11.93
CA TYR A 35 -5.18 14.44 -12.01
C TYR A 35 -4.23 14.95 -13.10
N GLU A 36 -2.99 14.43 -13.16
CA GLU A 36 -1.95 14.88 -14.12
C GLU A 36 -2.31 14.58 -15.57
N GLY A 37 -3.12 13.54 -15.80
CA GLY A 37 -3.71 13.24 -17.08
C GLY A 37 -3.42 11.84 -17.57
N ILE A 38 -4.42 11.26 -18.24
CA ILE A 38 -4.35 9.95 -18.88
C ILE A 38 -4.73 10.12 -20.35
N GLU A 39 -4.06 9.39 -21.24
CA GLU A 39 -4.39 9.39 -22.67
C GLU A 39 -5.74 8.70 -22.89
N VAL A 40 -6.77 9.46 -23.25
CA VAL A 40 -8.15 9.00 -23.46
C VAL A 40 -8.50 9.18 -24.94
N GLY A 41 -8.36 8.10 -25.72
CA GLY A 41 -8.77 8.05 -27.13
C GLY A 41 -8.29 9.26 -27.94
N ASP A 42 -9.25 9.92 -28.61
CA ASP A 42 -8.99 11.09 -29.46
C ASP A 42 -8.94 12.41 -28.67
N GLU A 43 -9.29 12.42 -27.38
CA GLU A 43 -9.19 13.60 -26.50
C GLU A 43 -7.74 13.87 -26.05
N GLY A 44 -6.83 12.90 -26.23
CA GLY A 44 -5.44 12.99 -25.80
C GLY A 44 -5.29 12.91 -24.28
N ALA A 45 -4.23 13.53 -23.74
CA ALA A 45 -3.95 13.52 -22.31
C ALA A 45 -4.92 14.43 -21.53
N VAL A 46 -5.82 13.81 -20.75
CA VAL A 46 -6.87 14.50 -20.00
C VAL A 46 -6.80 14.18 -18.52
N GLY A 47 -6.83 15.21 -17.67
CA GLY A 47 -7.05 15.07 -16.23
C GLY A 47 -8.49 14.62 -15.95
N LEU A 48 -8.66 13.43 -15.37
CA LEU A 48 -9.97 12.84 -15.10
C LEU A 48 -10.59 13.35 -13.80
N ILE A 49 -9.79 13.81 -12.85
CA ILE A 49 -10.27 14.35 -11.57
C ILE A 49 -9.68 15.72 -11.27
N THR A 50 -10.34 16.48 -10.39
CA THR A 50 -9.82 17.71 -9.79
C THR A 50 -8.66 17.44 -8.83
N TYR A 51 -8.00 18.49 -8.36
CA TYR A 51 -6.83 18.37 -7.49
C TYR A 51 -7.14 17.59 -6.20
N MET A 52 -6.37 16.54 -5.96
CA MET A 52 -6.66 15.55 -4.91
C MET A 52 -6.14 15.92 -3.51
N ARG A 53 -5.51 17.09 -3.33
CA ARG A 53 -5.08 17.59 -2.01
C ARG A 53 -5.91 18.81 -1.65
N THR A 54 -7.12 18.53 -1.19
CA THR A 54 -8.14 19.49 -0.81
C THR A 54 -8.78 19.08 0.52
N ASP A 55 -9.10 20.07 1.33
CA ASP A 55 -9.93 19.98 2.54
C ASP A 55 -11.35 20.54 2.31
N SER A 56 -11.62 20.98 1.08
CA SER A 56 -12.88 21.60 0.68
C SER A 56 -13.82 20.59 0.07
N ALA A 57 -15.09 20.64 0.50
CA ALA A 57 -16.18 19.86 -0.11
C ALA A 57 -16.98 20.71 -1.12
N ARG A 58 -16.54 21.94 -1.39
CA ARG A 58 -17.20 22.87 -2.30
C ARG A 58 -17.21 22.33 -3.73
N VAL A 59 -18.29 22.62 -4.46
CA VAL A 59 -18.42 22.32 -5.89
C VAL A 59 -18.71 23.63 -6.63
N SER A 60 -18.09 23.80 -7.78
CA SER A 60 -18.28 24.91 -8.70
C SER A 60 -19.70 24.91 -9.30
N PRO A 61 -20.31 26.09 -9.55
CA PRO A 61 -21.62 26.17 -10.17
C PRO A 61 -21.70 25.44 -11.52
N GLU A 62 -20.63 25.47 -12.31
CA GLU A 62 -20.54 24.79 -13.62
C GLU A 62 -20.64 23.28 -13.46
N ALA A 63 -19.90 22.69 -12.52
CA ALA A 63 -19.93 21.26 -12.27
C ALA A 63 -21.26 20.81 -11.64
N GLN A 64 -21.86 21.63 -10.77
CA GLN A 64 -23.21 21.35 -10.24
C GLN A 64 -24.26 21.35 -11.35
N ALA A 65 -24.19 22.32 -12.29
CA ALA A 65 -25.10 22.38 -13.42
C ALA A 65 -24.93 21.17 -14.36
N GLU A 66 -23.69 20.75 -14.64
CA GLU A 66 -23.42 19.53 -15.43
C GLU A 66 -23.96 18.27 -14.75
N ALA A 67 -23.68 18.09 -13.46
CA ALA A 67 -24.19 16.95 -12.69
C ALA A 67 -25.72 16.90 -12.66
N ARG A 68 -26.39 18.05 -12.50
CA ARG A 68 -27.86 18.10 -12.51
C ARG A 68 -28.46 17.70 -13.85
N ARG A 69 -27.89 18.17 -14.96
CA ARG A 69 -28.32 17.74 -16.31
C ARG A 69 -28.13 16.25 -16.49
N PHE A 70 -26.93 15.74 -16.17
CA PHE A 70 -26.62 14.32 -16.27
C PHE A 70 -27.58 13.47 -15.43
N ILE A 71 -27.87 13.87 -14.19
CA ILE A 71 -28.78 13.11 -13.32
C ILE A 71 -30.21 13.10 -13.88
N ALA A 72 -30.73 14.23 -14.36
CA ALA A 72 -32.04 14.30 -14.99
C ALA A 72 -32.16 13.37 -16.21
N GLU A 73 -31.15 13.36 -17.06
CA GLU A 73 -31.13 12.55 -18.29
C GLU A 73 -30.93 11.05 -18.00
N ARG A 74 -30.07 10.71 -17.04
CA ARG A 74 -29.65 9.33 -16.77
C ARG A 74 -30.55 8.59 -15.77
N TYR A 75 -30.99 9.27 -14.72
CA TYR A 75 -31.75 8.66 -13.61
C TYR A 75 -33.19 9.16 -13.54
N GLY A 76 -33.49 10.35 -14.08
CA GLY A 76 -34.82 10.96 -14.04
C GLY A 76 -34.90 12.19 -13.14
N ALA A 77 -35.89 13.05 -13.42
CA ALA A 77 -36.10 14.30 -12.69
C ALA A 77 -36.46 14.06 -11.21
N GLU A 78 -37.06 12.91 -10.89
CA GLU A 78 -37.41 12.51 -9.54
C GLU A 78 -36.21 12.23 -8.64
N TYR A 79 -35.00 12.10 -9.19
CA TYR A 79 -33.74 11.94 -8.44
C TYR A 79 -33.02 13.27 -8.18
N LEU A 80 -33.52 14.38 -8.74
CA LEU A 80 -32.97 15.70 -8.48
C LEU A 80 -33.57 16.32 -7.22
N PRO A 81 -32.73 16.94 -6.36
CA PRO A 81 -33.24 17.83 -5.33
C PRO A 81 -33.74 19.14 -5.96
N GLU A 82 -34.76 19.75 -5.35
CA GLU A 82 -35.34 21.04 -5.80
C GLU A 82 -34.27 22.11 -5.98
N ARG A 83 -33.31 22.19 -5.04
CA ARG A 83 -32.16 23.09 -5.10
C ARG A 83 -30.85 22.29 -5.12
N PRO A 84 -29.80 22.78 -5.79
CA PRO A 84 -28.48 22.15 -5.75
C PRO A 84 -27.98 22.00 -4.31
N PRO A 85 -27.45 20.82 -3.90
CA PRO A 85 -26.89 20.65 -2.58
C PRO A 85 -25.69 21.58 -2.34
N ALA A 86 -25.63 22.22 -1.18
CA ALA A 86 -24.52 23.06 -0.77
C ALA A 86 -23.75 22.39 0.37
N TYR A 87 -22.47 22.14 0.14
CA TYR A 87 -21.57 21.53 1.12
C TYR A 87 -20.56 22.57 1.59
N ARG A 88 -20.53 22.80 2.91
CA ARG A 88 -19.55 23.68 3.55
C ARG A 88 -18.36 22.86 4.04
N SER A 89 -17.17 23.42 3.95
CA SER A 89 -15.96 22.83 4.50
C SER A 89 -15.91 23.02 6.02
N GLY A 90 -15.03 22.27 6.71
CA GLY A 90 -14.84 22.39 8.15
C GLY A 90 -14.28 23.75 8.57
N LYS A 91 -14.41 24.09 9.86
CA LYS A 91 -13.77 25.30 10.42
C LYS A 91 -12.25 25.17 10.27
N GLY A 92 -11.61 26.12 9.57
CA GLY A 92 -10.17 26.10 9.33
C GLY A 92 -9.72 25.40 8.04
N ALA A 93 -10.66 25.05 7.15
CA ALA A 93 -10.30 24.62 5.80
C ALA A 93 -9.69 25.79 5.01
N GLN A 94 -8.62 25.53 4.26
CA GLN A 94 -7.90 26.53 3.47
C GLN A 94 -8.75 27.02 2.27
N GLU A 95 -9.82 26.29 1.89
CA GLU A 95 -10.85 26.60 0.86
C GLU A 95 -10.35 27.11 -0.52
N ALA A 96 -9.04 27.07 -0.77
CA ALA A 96 -8.43 27.48 -2.03
C ALA A 96 -8.75 26.53 -3.19
N HIS A 97 -9.24 25.33 -2.89
CA HIS A 97 -9.52 24.28 -3.86
C HIS A 97 -10.98 23.82 -3.83
N GLU A 98 -11.38 23.14 -4.89
CA GLU A 98 -12.67 22.43 -4.98
C GLU A 98 -12.56 21.04 -4.36
N ALA A 99 -13.70 20.36 -4.16
CA ALA A 99 -13.72 18.95 -3.84
C ALA A 99 -13.07 18.08 -4.92
N ILE A 100 -12.66 16.87 -4.52
CA ILE A 100 -12.20 15.81 -5.42
C ILE A 100 -13.42 15.23 -6.14
N ARG A 101 -13.53 15.51 -7.44
CA ARG A 101 -14.61 15.07 -8.32
C ARG A 101 -14.08 14.79 -9.72
N PRO A 102 -14.86 14.12 -10.59
CA PRO A 102 -14.55 14.07 -12.01
C PRO A 102 -14.45 15.48 -12.59
N THR A 103 -13.53 15.68 -13.53
CA THR A 103 -13.47 16.95 -14.29
C THR A 103 -14.72 17.15 -15.15
N SER A 104 -15.33 16.06 -15.63
CA SER A 104 -16.68 16.02 -16.21
C SER A 104 -17.40 14.74 -15.81
N VAL A 105 -18.68 14.83 -15.45
CA VAL A 105 -19.52 13.66 -15.13
C VAL A 105 -19.87 12.81 -16.35
N LEU A 106 -19.77 13.40 -17.55
CA LEU A 106 -20.06 12.73 -18.81
C LEU A 106 -19.08 11.61 -19.13
N ARG A 107 -17.91 11.58 -18.47
CA ARG A 107 -16.95 10.49 -18.55
C ARG A 107 -17.34 9.40 -17.56
N GLU A 108 -18.38 8.64 -17.87
CA GLU A 108 -18.82 7.53 -17.00
C GLU A 108 -17.67 6.50 -16.86
N PRO A 109 -17.51 5.85 -15.69
CA PRO A 109 -16.43 4.90 -15.47
C PRO A 109 -16.34 3.79 -16.52
N GLY A 110 -17.49 3.33 -17.04
CA GLY A 110 -17.56 2.32 -18.09
C GLY A 110 -16.96 2.78 -19.43
N GLN A 111 -17.03 4.07 -19.75
CA GLN A 111 -16.53 4.64 -21.01
C GLN A 111 -15.01 4.83 -20.99
N VAL A 112 -14.45 5.19 -19.83
CA VAL A 112 -12.99 5.39 -19.67
C VAL A 112 -12.25 4.12 -19.27
N ALA A 113 -12.96 3.03 -18.95
CA ALA A 113 -12.40 1.80 -18.41
C ALA A 113 -11.26 1.19 -19.25
N SER A 114 -11.36 1.25 -20.58
CA SER A 114 -10.36 0.69 -21.50
C SER A 114 -9.01 1.42 -21.46
N PHE A 115 -8.99 2.68 -21.02
CA PHE A 115 -7.79 3.52 -20.93
C PHE A 115 -7.13 3.46 -19.55
N LEU A 116 -7.82 2.91 -18.55
CA LEU A 116 -7.40 2.91 -17.16
C LEU A 116 -6.86 1.55 -16.71
N THR A 117 -5.83 1.59 -15.87
CA THR A 117 -5.46 0.40 -15.10
C THR A 117 -6.58 0.04 -14.12
N ARG A 118 -6.64 -1.22 -13.67
CA ARG A 118 -7.66 -1.69 -12.71
C ARG A 118 -7.78 -0.80 -11.48
N GLU A 119 -6.66 -0.31 -10.95
CA GLU A 119 -6.66 0.53 -9.75
C GLU A 119 -7.09 1.97 -10.03
N GLN A 120 -6.69 2.54 -11.17
CA GLN A 120 -7.14 3.85 -11.61
C GLN A 120 -8.65 3.84 -11.84
N LEU A 121 -9.17 2.82 -12.54
CA LEU A 121 -10.60 2.65 -12.74
C LEU A 121 -11.33 2.52 -11.41
N ALA A 122 -10.86 1.67 -10.50
CA ALA A 122 -11.50 1.49 -9.20
C ALA A 122 -11.58 2.81 -8.39
N LEU A 123 -10.50 3.59 -8.35
CA LEU A 123 -10.49 4.88 -7.65
C LEU A 123 -11.35 5.93 -8.37
N TYR A 124 -11.29 5.98 -9.70
CA TYR A 124 -12.10 6.89 -10.50
C TYR A 124 -13.60 6.59 -10.33
N THR A 125 -14.02 5.32 -10.41
CA THR A 125 -15.40 4.89 -10.14
C THR A 125 -15.85 5.32 -8.75
N LEU A 126 -14.99 5.16 -7.74
CA LEU A 126 -15.30 5.58 -6.37
C LEU A 126 -15.56 7.09 -6.30
N ILE A 127 -14.67 7.90 -6.89
CA ILE A 127 -14.79 9.37 -6.94
C ILE A 127 -16.03 9.80 -7.72
N TRP A 128 -16.27 9.20 -8.88
CA TRP A 128 -17.40 9.50 -9.75
C TRP A 128 -18.73 9.19 -9.05
N ASN A 129 -18.88 7.99 -8.48
CA ASN A 129 -20.11 7.59 -7.79
C ASN A 129 -20.40 8.51 -6.58
N ARG A 130 -19.36 8.85 -5.79
CA ARG A 130 -19.52 9.76 -4.64
C ARG A 130 -19.96 11.14 -5.08
N PHE A 131 -19.37 11.68 -6.15
CA PHE A 131 -19.73 13.00 -6.66
C PHE A 131 -21.16 13.04 -7.20
N VAL A 132 -21.55 12.11 -8.06
CA VAL A 132 -22.91 12.05 -8.62
C VAL A 132 -23.93 11.88 -7.51
N ALA A 133 -23.72 10.93 -6.58
CA ALA A 133 -24.61 10.72 -5.45
C ALA A 133 -24.75 11.96 -4.56
N SER A 134 -23.69 12.75 -4.38
CA SER A 134 -23.76 14.01 -3.62
C SER A 134 -24.68 15.06 -4.24
N GLN A 135 -25.00 14.96 -5.54
CA GLN A 135 -25.87 15.90 -6.24
C GLN A 135 -27.31 15.38 -6.39
N MET A 136 -27.59 14.15 -5.92
CA MET A 136 -28.90 13.51 -5.96
C MET A 136 -29.72 13.82 -4.70
N ARG A 137 -31.03 13.56 -4.77
CA ARG A 137 -31.93 13.73 -3.62
C ARG A 137 -31.63 12.76 -2.47
N PRO A 138 -32.05 13.11 -1.24
CA PRO A 138 -32.05 12.19 -0.10
C PRO A 138 -32.82 10.88 -0.36
N ALA A 139 -32.35 9.80 0.25
CA ALA A 139 -33.09 8.55 0.35
C ALA A 139 -34.17 8.67 1.44
N LEU A 140 -35.39 8.19 1.17
CA LEU A 140 -36.52 8.21 2.11
C LEU A 140 -36.81 6.81 2.62
N PHE A 141 -37.16 6.75 3.90
CA PHE A 141 -37.43 5.52 4.63
C PHE A 141 -38.69 5.72 5.48
N ASP A 142 -39.54 4.71 5.49
CA ASP A 142 -40.61 4.58 6.47
C ASP A 142 -40.04 3.81 7.66
N THR A 143 -40.12 4.41 8.85
CA THR A 143 -39.60 3.81 10.08
C THR A 143 -40.77 3.45 10.99
N THR A 144 -40.85 2.18 11.37
CA THR A 144 -41.87 1.65 12.28
C THR A 144 -41.19 1.24 13.57
N THR A 145 -41.68 1.75 14.70
CA THR A 145 -41.29 1.28 16.04
C THR A 145 -42.53 0.72 16.71
N ALA A 146 -42.44 -0.51 17.20
CA ALA A 146 -43.49 -1.18 17.94
C ALA A 146 -43.03 -1.42 19.39
N GLU A 147 -43.87 -1.02 20.34
CA GLU A 147 -43.72 -1.35 21.76
C GLU A 147 -44.73 -2.45 22.10
N ILE A 148 -44.23 -3.58 22.58
CA ILE A 148 -45.01 -4.78 22.84
C ILE A 148 -45.03 -5.02 24.34
N VAL A 149 -46.18 -4.79 24.96
CA VAL A 149 -46.38 -5.01 26.40
C VAL A 149 -46.71 -6.47 26.65
N ALA A 150 -45.92 -7.13 27.50
CA ALA A 150 -46.10 -8.52 27.91
C ALA A 150 -46.05 -8.64 29.44
N GLY A 151 -47.21 -8.51 30.08
CA GLY A 151 -47.32 -8.48 31.54
C GLY A 151 -46.60 -7.28 32.14
N ARG A 152 -45.51 -7.51 32.87
CA ARG A 152 -44.69 -6.46 33.48
C ARG A 152 -43.51 -5.98 32.61
N TYR A 153 -43.32 -6.58 31.44
CA TYR A 153 -42.19 -6.28 30.56
C TYR A 153 -42.67 -5.53 29.32
N THR A 154 -41.80 -4.71 28.76
CA THR A 154 -41.99 -4.05 27.47
C THR A 154 -40.86 -4.47 26.55
N PHE A 155 -41.21 -5.09 25.43
CA PHE A 155 -40.29 -5.38 24.34
C PHE A 155 -40.38 -4.26 23.31
N ARG A 156 -39.27 -3.96 22.64
CA ARG A 156 -39.22 -2.95 21.59
C ARG A 156 -38.69 -3.58 20.31
N ALA A 157 -39.43 -3.40 19.22
CA ALA A 157 -38.99 -3.75 17.87
C ALA A 157 -38.95 -2.48 17.02
N SER A 158 -37.89 -2.34 16.22
CA SER A 158 -37.78 -1.23 15.26
C SER A 158 -37.46 -1.82 13.89
N GLY A 159 -38.07 -1.27 12.84
CA GLY A 159 -37.81 -1.65 11.47
C GLY A 159 -37.89 -0.45 10.53
N GLN A 160 -37.22 -0.57 9.39
CA GLN A 160 -37.15 0.48 8.39
C GLN A 160 -37.35 -0.13 7.01
N GLN A 161 -38.16 0.54 6.19
CA GLN A 161 -38.35 0.18 4.79
C GLN A 161 -37.99 1.37 3.90
N MET A 162 -37.12 1.14 2.92
CA MET A 162 -36.74 2.18 1.95
C MET A 162 -37.90 2.42 0.98
N THR A 163 -38.39 3.65 0.93
CA THR A 163 -39.46 4.05 -0.01
C THR A 163 -38.89 4.66 -1.28
N ILE A 164 -37.85 5.48 -1.15
CA ILE A 164 -37.16 6.10 -2.29
C ILE A 164 -35.65 5.98 -2.07
N ALA A 165 -34.96 5.30 -3.00
CA ALA A 165 -33.52 5.08 -2.91
C ALA A 165 -32.70 6.37 -2.99
N GLY A 166 -33.15 7.36 -3.78
CA GLY A 166 -32.43 8.61 -3.97
C GLY A 166 -30.96 8.39 -4.36
N PHE A 167 -30.03 9.06 -3.70
CA PHE A 167 -28.59 8.91 -3.94
C PHE A 167 -28.04 7.48 -3.70
N MET A 168 -28.72 6.65 -2.89
CA MET A 168 -28.23 5.31 -2.53
C MET A 168 -28.25 4.33 -3.71
N GLN A 169 -28.97 4.66 -4.80
CA GLN A 169 -28.89 3.92 -6.06
C GLN A 169 -27.48 3.97 -6.67
N VAL A 170 -26.72 5.03 -6.40
CA VAL A 170 -25.38 5.26 -6.97
C VAL A 170 -24.28 4.99 -5.95
N TYR A 171 -24.50 5.37 -4.68
CA TYR A 171 -23.45 5.29 -3.66
C TYR A 171 -23.98 5.07 -2.24
N VAL A 172 -23.35 4.12 -1.54
CA VAL A 172 -23.48 3.92 -0.09
C VAL A 172 -22.08 3.96 0.54
N GLU A 173 -21.91 4.72 1.62
CA GLU A 173 -20.63 4.86 2.31
C GLU A 173 -20.19 3.56 3.00
N GLY A 174 -18.89 3.26 2.96
CA GLY A 174 -18.34 2.10 3.66
C GLY A 174 -18.31 2.31 5.17
N ARG A 175 -18.49 1.23 5.93
CA ARG A 175 -18.27 1.22 7.39
C ARG A 175 -16.88 0.64 7.69
N ASP A 176 -16.21 1.17 8.71
CA ASP A 176 -14.84 0.75 9.11
C ASP A 176 -14.78 -0.70 9.61
N GLU A 177 -15.91 -1.24 10.06
CA GLU A 177 -16.12 -2.66 10.23
C GLU A 177 -17.34 -3.07 9.39
N PRO A 178 -17.32 -4.23 8.70
CA PRO A 178 -18.58 -4.88 8.40
C PRO A 178 -19.30 -5.05 9.74
N ALA A 179 -20.59 -4.74 9.82
CA ALA A 179 -21.42 -5.29 10.88
C ALA A 179 -21.11 -6.78 10.88
N ARG A 180 -20.47 -7.26 11.94
CA ARG A 180 -19.94 -8.62 11.95
C ARG A 180 -21.12 -9.56 11.94
N SER A 181 -21.48 -10.05 10.75
CA SER A 181 -22.00 -11.40 10.62
C SER A 181 -20.99 -12.31 11.33
N ALA A 182 -21.39 -12.86 12.46
CA ALA A 182 -20.62 -13.88 13.15
C ALA A 182 -20.27 -14.99 12.15
N SER A 183 -18.99 -15.31 12.04
CA SER A 183 -18.53 -16.45 11.23
C SER A 183 -19.18 -17.73 11.74
N ALA A 184 -19.57 -18.57 10.78
CA ALA A 184 -20.08 -19.91 10.97
C ALA A 184 -19.31 -20.72 12.02
N LYS A 185 -20.00 -21.06 13.12
CA LYS A 185 -20.07 -22.41 13.71
C LYS A 185 -21.19 -22.41 14.76
N GLY A 186 -22.35 -22.91 14.35
CA GLY A 186 -23.43 -23.39 15.24
C GLY A 186 -24.03 -22.33 16.17
N GLY A 187 -25.00 -21.58 15.67
CA GLY A 187 -25.82 -20.65 16.44
C GLY A 187 -26.49 -19.70 15.48
N GLU A 188 -27.81 -19.68 15.48
CA GLU A 188 -28.65 -18.90 14.56
C GLU A 188 -28.19 -17.43 14.54
N ALA A 189 -27.98 -16.93 13.33
CA ALA A 189 -27.41 -15.64 13.06
C ALA A 189 -28.41 -14.53 13.42
N GLU A 190 -28.20 -13.88 14.57
CA GLU A 190 -28.79 -12.57 14.82
C GLU A 190 -27.81 -11.51 14.33
N ALA A 191 -28.04 -11.09 13.08
CA ALA A 191 -27.50 -9.84 12.58
C ALA A 191 -28.18 -8.70 13.36
N GLU A 192 -27.40 -7.90 14.10
CA GLU A 192 -27.74 -6.50 14.35
C GLU A 192 -27.63 -5.74 13.01
N GLU A 193 -28.54 -6.07 12.10
CA GLU A 193 -28.89 -5.28 10.93
C GLU A 193 -29.94 -4.28 11.39
N ASP A 194 -29.49 -3.10 11.80
CA ASP A 194 -30.34 -1.91 11.97
C ASP A 194 -30.82 -1.36 10.60
N GLU A 195 -30.73 -2.13 9.51
CA GLU A 195 -30.97 -1.67 8.16
C GLU A 195 -31.79 -2.70 7.37
N GLU A 196 -33.02 -2.30 7.00
CA GLU A 196 -33.90 -2.91 5.99
C GLU A 196 -34.82 -4.09 6.37
N ARG A 197 -35.05 -4.36 7.66
CA ARG A 197 -36.17 -5.24 8.04
C ARG A 197 -37.45 -4.43 8.20
N ALA A 198 -38.36 -4.58 7.24
CA ALA A 198 -39.72 -4.09 7.39
C ALA A 198 -40.41 -4.90 8.50
N LEU A 199 -40.98 -4.21 9.49
CA LEU A 199 -41.89 -4.87 10.42
C LEU A 199 -43.17 -5.26 9.66
N PRO A 200 -43.84 -6.36 10.04
CA PRO A 200 -45.17 -6.66 9.51
C PRO A 200 -46.13 -5.51 9.83
N GLN A 201 -47.24 -5.43 9.10
CA GLN A 201 -48.31 -4.49 9.49
C GLN A 201 -48.84 -4.89 10.87
N LEU A 202 -48.77 -3.94 11.80
CA LEU A 202 -49.24 -4.08 13.17
C LEU A 202 -50.37 -3.06 13.42
N GLN A 203 -51.30 -3.42 14.29
CA GLN A 203 -52.37 -2.52 14.74
C GLN A 203 -52.23 -2.26 16.24
N GLU A 204 -52.57 -1.04 16.67
CA GLU A 204 -52.63 -0.73 18.10
C GLU A 204 -53.66 -1.64 18.80
N GLY A 205 -53.24 -2.25 19.92
CA GLY A 205 -54.06 -3.22 20.65
C GLY A 205 -54.09 -4.63 20.05
N GLN A 206 -53.36 -4.89 18.96
CA GLN A 206 -53.24 -6.24 18.41
C GLN A 206 -52.61 -7.20 19.42
N VAL A 207 -53.29 -8.32 19.66
CA VAL A 207 -52.76 -9.41 20.49
C VAL A 207 -51.74 -10.20 19.67
N LEU A 208 -50.54 -10.41 20.23
CA LEU A 208 -49.44 -11.14 19.60
C LEU A 208 -49.13 -12.43 20.36
N ASP A 209 -48.84 -13.49 19.61
CA ASP A 209 -48.43 -14.79 20.17
C ASP A 209 -46.91 -14.83 20.35
N CYS A 210 -46.46 -15.13 21.57
CA CYS A 210 -45.05 -15.36 21.86
C CYS A 210 -44.62 -16.74 21.34
N GLN A 211 -43.85 -16.75 20.25
CA GLN A 211 -43.34 -17.99 19.64
C GLN A 211 -42.16 -18.60 20.42
N GLY A 212 -41.38 -17.77 21.11
CA GLY A 212 -40.22 -18.20 21.88
C GLY A 212 -39.45 -17.02 22.49
N LEU A 213 -38.59 -17.32 23.46
CA LEU A 213 -37.67 -16.36 24.07
C LEU A 213 -36.24 -16.88 23.95
N THR A 214 -35.40 -16.16 23.23
CA THR A 214 -33.98 -16.51 23.04
C THR A 214 -33.10 -15.62 23.92
N PRO A 215 -32.56 -16.13 25.03
CA PRO A 215 -31.64 -15.35 25.86
C PRO A 215 -30.27 -15.26 25.19
N VAL A 216 -29.79 -14.03 24.99
CA VAL A 216 -28.44 -13.77 24.43
C VAL A 216 -27.56 -13.12 25.50
N GLN A 217 -26.36 -13.66 25.67
CA GLN A 217 -25.35 -13.08 26.57
C GLN A 217 -24.39 -12.20 25.78
N HIS A 218 -24.25 -10.94 26.22
CA HIS A 218 -23.32 -9.97 25.62
C HIS A 218 -22.21 -9.61 26.61
N PHE A 219 -21.05 -9.24 26.05
CA PHE A 219 -19.91 -8.69 26.78
C PHE A 219 -19.55 -7.31 26.22
N THR A 220 -19.11 -6.40 27.07
CA THR A 220 -18.56 -5.12 26.62
C THR A 220 -17.25 -5.37 25.87
N GLN A 221 -17.10 -4.68 24.74
CA GLN A 221 -15.88 -4.76 23.94
C GLN A 221 -15.00 -3.53 24.18
N PRO A 222 -13.67 -3.68 24.15
CA PRO A 222 -12.77 -2.54 24.19
C PRO A 222 -12.87 -1.71 22.90
N THR A 223 -12.46 -0.44 22.97
CA THR A 223 -12.39 0.44 21.80
C THR A 223 -11.57 -0.21 20.68
N PRO A 224 -12.06 -0.22 19.43
CA PRO A 224 -11.35 -0.82 18.32
C PRO A 224 -10.03 -0.09 18.05
N ARG A 225 -8.99 -0.85 17.71
CA ARG A 225 -7.74 -0.27 17.22
C ARG A 225 -7.95 0.49 15.92
N TYR A 226 -7.14 1.52 15.72
CA TYR A 226 -7.18 2.35 14.51
C TYR A 226 -6.83 1.55 13.25
N THR A 227 -7.55 1.80 12.16
CA THR A 227 -7.14 1.47 10.79
C THR A 227 -6.45 2.69 10.16
N GLU A 228 -5.96 2.59 8.92
CA GLU A 228 -5.52 3.81 8.20
C GLU A 228 -6.66 4.81 8.04
N ALA A 229 -7.89 4.33 7.77
CA ALA A 229 -9.06 5.19 7.63
C ALA A 229 -9.40 5.89 8.95
N SER A 230 -9.57 5.13 10.05
CA SER A 230 -9.98 5.72 11.32
C SER A 230 -8.87 6.56 11.97
N LEU A 231 -7.59 6.30 11.69
CA LEU A 231 -6.50 7.17 12.14
C LEU A 231 -6.47 8.49 11.37
N VAL A 232 -6.70 8.48 10.05
CA VAL A 232 -6.81 9.73 9.27
C VAL A 232 -8.03 10.55 9.73
N LYS A 233 -9.14 9.88 10.02
CA LYS A 233 -10.34 10.51 10.58
C LYS A 233 -10.02 11.18 11.93
N GLU A 234 -9.35 10.47 12.84
CA GLU A 234 -8.96 11.02 14.14
C GLU A 234 -8.03 12.22 13.99
N LEU A 235 -7.00 12.13 13.13
CA LEU A 235 -6.09 13.24 12.86
C LEU A 235 -6.82 14.48 12.34
N GLU A 236 -7.77 14.29 11.41
CA GLU A 236 -8.63 15.36 10.89
C GLU A 236 -9.51 15.98 11.99
N GLU A 237 -10.16 15.17 12.82
CA GLU A 237 -11.03 15.63 13.92
C GLU A 237 -10.25 16.39 15.00
N GLN A 238 -9.00 16.00 15.25
CA GLN A 238 -8.09 16.69 16.17
C GLN A 238 -7.40 17.92 15.53
N GLY A 239 -7.60 18.19 14.24
CA GLY A 239 -6.94 19.29 13.53
C GLY A 239 -5.43 19.09 13.29
N ILE A 240 -4.95 17.85 13.40
CA ILE A 240 -3.54 17.48 13.26
C ILE A 240 -3.26 17.01 11.84
N GLY A 241 -2.27 17.64 11.21
CA GLY A 241 -1.92 17.37 9.82
C GLY A 241 -2.88 18.02 8.83
N ARG A 242 -2.55 17.86 7.55
CA ARG A 242 -3.24 18.47 6.41
C ARG A 242 -3.38 17.44 5.29
N PRO A 243 -4.21 17.66 4.26
CA PRO A 243 -4.29 16.82 3.07
C PRO A 243 -2.93 16.35 2.50
N SER A 244 -1.92 17.22 2.59
CA SER A 244 -0.55 16.97 2.13
C SER A 244 0.26 16.03 3.03
N THR A 245 -0.10 15.86 4.31
CA THR A 245 0.72 15.17 5.31
C THR A 245 0.18 13.83 5.80
N TYR A 246 -1.13 13.55 5.72
CA TYR A 246 -1.71 12.30 6.25
C TYR A 246 -0.99 11.02 5.79
N ALA A 247 -0.81 10.85 4.47
CA ALA A 247 -0.12 9.68 3.92
C ALA A 247 1.36 9.61 4.35
N ALA A 248 2.00 10.76 4.56
CA ALA A 248 3.38 10.85 5.03
C ALA A 248 3.49 10.47 6.50
N ILE A 249 2.58 10.97 7.36
CA ILE A 249 2.51 10.64 8.79
C ILE A 249 2.38 9.11 8.97
N LEU A 250 1.37 8.51 8.32
CA LEU A 250 1.15 7.06 8.35
C LEU A 250 2.36 6.27 7.83
N GLY A 251 3.04 6.79 6.80
CA GLY A 251 4.24 6.18 6.26
C GLY A 251 5.42 6.24 7.23
N VAL A 252 5.63 7.37 7.92
CA VAL A 252 6.75 7.56 8.85
C VAL A 252 6.62 6.66 10.07
N ILE A 253 5.45 6.61 10.71
CA ILE A 253 5.25 5.80 11.93
C ILE A 253 5.44 4.30 11.67
N GLN A 254 5.12 3.83 10.46
CA GLN A 254 5.36 2.46 10.03
C GLN A 254 6.82 2.21 9.67
N ASN A 255 7.43 3.07 8.83
CA ASN A 255 8.81 2.90 8.38
C ASN A 255 9.84 3.02 9.52
N ARG A 256 9.48 3.69 10.61
CA ARG A 256 10.29 3.84 11.83
C ARG A 256 10.02 2.75 12.87
N ASP A 257 9.17 1.76 12.58
CA ASP A 257 8.75 0.71 13.51
C ASP A 257 8.13 1.25 14.81
N TYR A 258 7.47 2.41 14.80
CA TYR A 258 6.71 2.90 15.97
C TYR A 258 5.34 2.23 16.07
N ALA A 259 4.73 1.92 14.93
CA ALA A 259 3.50 1.15 14.85
C ALA A 259 3.58 0.14 13.70
N VAL A 260 2.99 -1.02 13.91
CA VAL A 260 2.88 -2.08 12.91
C VAL A 260 1.41 -2.33 12.58
N LYS A 261 1.16 -2.82 11.37
CA LYS A 261 -0.20 -3.16 10.92
C LYS A 261 -0.43 -4.67 11.02
N VAL A 262 -1.37 -5.07 11.87
CA VAL A 262 -1.81 -6.47 12.07
C VAL A 262 -3.29 -6.52 11.70
N ASP A 263 -3.65 -7.36 10.74
CA ASP A 263 -5.03 -7.49 10.23
C ASP A 263 -5.66 -6.15 9.80
N GLY A 264 -4.84 -5.26 9.20
CA GLY A 264 -5.27 -3.94 8.75
C GLY A 264 -5.40 -2.88 9.86
N LYS A 265 -5.18 -3.25 11.13
CA LYS A 265 -5.25 -2.36 12.29
C LYS A 265 -3.85 -2.02 12.82
N PHE A 266 -3.66 -0.79 13.26
CA PHE A 266 -2.42 -0.33 13.89
C PHE A 266 -2.29 -0.87 15.30
N LYS A 267 -1.12 -1.42 15.60
CA LYS A 267 -0.68 -1.79 16.94
C LYS A 267 0.63 -1.06 17.23
N PRO A 268 0.75 -0.35 18.37
CA PRO A 268 2.02 0.25 18.76
C PRO A 268 3.07 -0.84 19.00
N THR A 269 4.32 -0.54 18.69
CA THR A 269 5.45 -1.39 19.07
C THR A 269 5.98 -0.98 20.43
N GLU A 270 6.73 -1.85 21.09
CA GLU A 270 7.45 -1.52 22.33
C GLU A 270 8.37 -0.29 22.15
N LEU A 271 8.99 -0.15 20.97
CA LEU A 271 9.78 1.03 20.63
C LEU A 271 8.91 2.30 20.54
N GLY A 272 7.73 2.20 19.91
CA GLY A 272 6.79 3.30 19.79
C GLY A 272 6.29 3.78 21.15
N GLU A 273 5.88 2.86 22.02
CA GLU A 273 5.42 3.14 23.39
C GLU A 273 6.49 3.89 24.18
N ILE A 274 7.72 3.37 24.20
CA ILE A 274 8.83 3.98 24.94
C ILE A 274 9.20 5.36 24.43
N VAL A 275 9.22 5.53 23.11
CA VAL A 275 9.52 6.84 22.51
C VAL A 275 8.43 7.84 22.90
N VAL A 276 7.16 7.44 22.86
CA VAL A 276 6.04 8.29 23.28
C VAL A 276 6.14 8.62 24.76
N ASP A 277 6.37 7.65 25.64
CA ASP A 277 6.50 7.88 27.09
C ASP A 277 7.61 8.88 27.41
N LEU A 278 8.78 8.69 26.80
CA LEU A 278 9.91 9.61 26.95
C LEU A 278 9.59 11.03 26.45
N LEU A 279 8.93 11.14 25.30
CA LEU A 279 8.61 12.43 24.69
C LEU A 279 7.51 13.16 25.47
N VAL A 280 6.49 12.46 25.96
CA VAL A 280 5.41 13.05 26.77
C VAL A 280 5.95 13.53 28.11
N GLU A 281 6.85 12.77 28.76
CA GLU A 281 7.47 13.17 30.02
C GLU A 281 8.33 14.44 29.89
N ASN A 282 9.07 14.58 28.78
CA ASN A 282 10.07 15.65 28.62
C ASN A 282 9.59 16.83 27.76
N PHE A 283 8.60 16.61 26.88
CA PHE A 283 8.05 17.60 25.96
C PHE A 283 6.51 17.63 26.00
N PRO A 284 5.86 17.68 27.18
CA PRO A 284 4.41 17.52 27.31
C PRO A 284 3.62 18.55 26.50
N ARG A 285 4.15 19.77 26.35
CA ARG A 285 3.48 20.84 25.61
C ARG A 285 3.54 20.66 24.09
N ILE A 286 4.61 20.06 23.55
CA ILE A 286 4.71 19.80 22.08
C ILE A 286 3.90 18.57 21.71
N LEU A 287 3.83 17.58 22.60
CA LEU A 287 3.12 16.33 22.37
C LEU A 287 1.61 16.45 22.68
N ASP A 288 1.15 17.60 23.15
CA ASP A 288 -0.26 17.91 23.30
C ASP A 288 -0.94 18.04 21.90
N PRO A 289 -2.04 17.30 21.65
CA PRO A 289 -2.79 17.41 20.41
C PRO A 289 -3.25 18.84 20.09
N GLY A 290 -3.71 19.58 21.10
CA GLY A 290 -4.19 20.95 20.94
C GLY A 290 -3.09 21.92 20.51
N PHE A 291 -1.90 21.81 21.09
CA PHE A 291 -0.73 22.58 20.64
C PHE A 291 -0.34 22.25 19.20
N THR A 292 -0.36 20.97 18.83
CA THR A 292 -0.05 20.53 17.46
C THR A 292 -1.05 21.10 16.46
N ALA A 293 -2.35 21.05 16.78
CA ALA A 293 -3.39 21.63 15.95
C ALA A 293 -3.21 23.16 15.78
N GLN A 294 -2.90 23.87 16.87
CA GLN A 294 -2.62 25.32 16.82
C GLN A 294 -1.40 25.64 15.96
N MET A 295 -0.36 24.79 15.98
CA MET A 295 0.81 24.98 15.13
C MET A 295 0.43 24.89 13.65
N GLU A 296 -0.41 23.92 13.28
CA GLU A 296 -0.91 23.81 11.92
C GLU A 296 -1.76 25.04 11.52
N THR A 297 -2.65 25.53 12.40
CA THR A 297 -3.41 26.76 12.17
C THR A 297 -2.52 27.98 11.96
N LYS A 298 -1.42 28.12 12.71
CA LYS A 298 -0.45 29.20 12.51
C LYS A 298 0.26 29.11 11.16
N LEU A 299 0.53 27.90 10.67
CA LEU A 299 1.09 27.72 9.33
C LEU A 299 0.09 28.17 8.25
N ASP A 300 -1.21 27.92 8.45
CA ASP A 300 -2.26 28.44 7.57
C ASP A 300 -2.32 29.98 7.62
N GLU A 301 -2.25 30.58 8.81
CA GLU A 301 -2.21 32.04 8.97
C GLU A 301 -0.99 32.67 8.27
N ILE A 302 0.15 31.98 8.24
CA ILE A 302 1.33 32.40 7.47
C ILE A 302 1.05 32.33 5.97
N GLU A 303 0.45 31.23 5.49
CA GLU A 303 0.09 31.05 4.08
C GLU A 303 -0.88 32.15 3.60
N GLU A 304 -1.83 32.54 4.46
CA GLU A 304 -2.80 33.61 4.20
C GLU A 304 -2.24 35.03 4.39
N GLY A 305 -0.98 35.17 4.80
CA GLY A 305 -0.34 36.46 5.07
C GLY A 305 -0.84 37.18 6.34
N LYS A 306 -1.51 36.46 7.25
CA LYS A 306 -1.99 36.97 8.55
C LYS A 306 -0.91 36.91 9.64
N ALA A 307 0.12 36.09 9.46
CA ALA A 307 1.23 35.94 10.41
C ALA A 307 2.60 35.98 9.71
N ASP A 308 3.61 36.49 10.41
CA ASP A 308 5.00 36.53 9.92
C ASP A 308 5.74 35.23 10.28
N TRP A 309 6.24 34.52 9.26
CA TRP A 309 6.85 33.21 9.44
C TRP A 309 8.13 33.25 10.28
N LEU A 310 8.95 34.31 10.15
CA LEU A 310 10.18 34.46 10.93
C LEU A 310 9.84 34.62 12.41
N LYS A 311 8.90 35.49 12.75
CA LYS A 311 8.44 35.72 14.11
C LYS A 311 7.90 34.46 14.77
N GLU A 312 7.06 33.70 14.06
CA GLU A 312 6.52 32.44 14.58
C GLU A 312 7.63 31.39 14.80
N MET A 313 8.57 31.27 13.86
CA MET A 313 9.74 30.39 13.99
C MET A 313 10.62 30.75 15.18
N HIS A 314 10.91 32.04 15.38
CA HIS A 314 11.68 32.52 16.54
C HIS A 314 10.98 32.20 17.86
N THR A 315 9.66 32.36 17.91
CA THR A 315 8.85 32.10 19.10
C THR A 315 8.83 30.60 19.43
N PHE A 316 8.60 29.74 18.43
CA PHE A 316 8.65 28.30 18.60
C PHE A 316 10.04 27.84 19.03
N TYR A 317 11.09 28.21 18.30
CA TYR A 317 12.45 27.74 18.55
C TYR A 317 12.98 28.23 19.91
N GLY A 318 12.69 29.47 20.30
CA GLY A 318 13.08 30.00 21.60
C GLY A 318 12.50 29.20 22.77
N ALA A 319 11.23 28.78 22.68
CA ALA A 319 10.62 27.90 23.67
C ALA A 319 11.18 26.48 23.61
N PHE A 320 11.28 25.91 22.41
CA PHE A 320 11.78 24.55 22.19
C PHE A 320 13.21 24.37 22.68
N ALA A 321 14.11 25.32 22.41
CA ALA A 321 15.51 25.25 22.85
C ALA A 321 15.62 25.10 24.37
N ARG A 322 14.80 25.85 25.14
CA ARG A 322 14.76 25.73 26.60
C ARG A 322 14.23 24.38 27.07
N TRP A 323 13.23 23.82 26.38
CA TRP A 323 12.74 22.47 26.68
C TRP A 323 13.78 21.42 26.35
N LEU A 324 14.50 21.58 25.23
CA LEU A 324 15.55 20.67 24.80
C LEU A 324 16.73 20.64 25.78
N GLU A 325 17.19 21.80 26.28
CA GLU A 325 18.25 21.82 27.30
C GLU A 325 17.83 21.10 28.59
N LYS A 326 16.61 21.34 29.07
CA LYS A 326 16.06 20.61 30.23
C LYS A 326 15.96 19.11 29.98
N ALA A 327 15.54 18.72 28.77
CA ALA A 327 15.45 17.32 28.39
C ALA A 327 16.85 16.67 28.31
N LYS A 328 17.89 17.37 27.83
CA LYS A 328 19.26 16.81 27.83
C LYS A 328 19.74 16.43 29.22
N GLU A 329 19.35 17.19 30.24
CA GLU A 329 19.72 16.93 31.64
C GLU A 329 18.85 15.84 32.29
N LYS A 330 17.54 15.83 32.01
CA LYS A 330 16.56 14.99 32.73
C LYS A 330 16.11 13.74 31.99
N MET A 331 16.23 13.71 30.67
CA MET A 331 15.72 12.62 29.84
C MET A 331 16.58 11.37 30.07
N ARG A 332 15.90 10.31 30.49
CA ARG A 332 16.53 9.01 30.74
C ARG A 332 17.20 8.48 29.46
N ASN A 333 18.47 8.14 29.54
CA ASN A 333 19.18 7.52 28.43
C ASN A 333 18.89 6.02 28.38
N ILE A 334 17.76 5.65 27.77
CA ILE A 334 17.33 4.25 27.64
C ILE A 334 18.36 3.39 26.89
N LYS A 335 19.16 3.98 25.97
CA LYS A 335 20.23 3.25 25.27
C LYS A 335 21.39 2.86 26.20
N ALA A 336 21.55 3.57 27.31
CA ALA A 336 22.53 3.27 28.35
C ALA A 336 21.97 2.39 29.48
N MET A 337 20.64 2.16 29.52
CA MET A 337 20.05 1.23 30.48
C MET A 337 20.35 -0.21 30.07
N GLU A 338 20.96 -0.94 31.00
CA GLU A 338 21.26 -2.36 30.88
C GLU A 338 20.37 -3.11 31.87
N GLU A 339 19.47 -3.96 31.38
CA GLU A 339 18.72 -4.85 32.29
C GLU A 339 19.55 -6.13 32.48
N PRO A 340 20.00 -6.46 33.70
CA PRO A 340 20.76 -7.68 33.95
C PRO A 340 19.90 -8.92 33.67
N THR A 341 20.54 -9.96 33.13
CA THR A 341 19.91 -11.27 32.94
C THR A 341 20.78 -12.38 33.49
N ASP A 342 20.15 -13.51 33.79
CA ASP A 342 20.83 -14.73 34.24
C ASP A 342 21.47 -15.52 33.08
N ILE A 343 21.45 -14.97 31.85
CA ILE A 343 21.94 -15.65 30.66
C ILE A 343 23.45 -15.47 30.56
N ALA A 344 24.22 -16.57 30.56
CA ALA A 344 25.66 -16.53 30.36
C ALA A 344 26.05 -16.37 28.86
N CYS A 345 27.08 -15.57 28.60
CA CYS A 345 27.62 -15.37 27.27
C CYS A 345 28.40 -16.60 26.81
N GLU A 346 28.00 -17.21 25.69
CA GLU A 346 28.62 -18.42 25.15
C GLU A 346 30.09 -18.26 24.70
N LYS A 347 30.58 -17.01 24.57
CA LYS A 347 31.96 -16.73 24.12
C LYS A 347 32.95 -16.50 25.25
N CYS A 348 32.51 -15.95 26.38
CA CYS A 348 33.41 -15.58 27.48
C CYS A 348 32.87 -15.91 28.87
N GLY A 349 31.70 -16.52 28.99
CA GLY A 349 31.09 -16.93 30.26
C GLY A 349 30.49 -15.80 31.11
N ARG A 350 30.79 -14.52 30.84
CA ARG A 350 30.20 -13.38 31.57
C ARG A 350 28.69 -13.28 31.32
N SER A 351 27.94 -12.67 32.25
CA SER A 351 26.49 -12.44 32.10
C SER A 351 26.15 -11.62 30.85
N MET A 352 24.94 -11.82 30.32
CA MET A 352 24.37 -10.98 29.28
C MET A 352 23.42 -9.96 29.90
N VAL A 353 23.34 -8.79 29.28
CA VAL A 353 22.44 -7.68 29.64
C VAL A 353 21.53 -7.37 28.46
N ILE A 354 20.30 -6.97 28.74
CA ILE A 354 19.39 -6.48 27.70
C ILE A 354 19.76 -5.03 27.40
N LYS A 355 20.07 -4.76 26.14
CA LYS A 355 20.34 -3.42 25.61
C LYS A 355 19.32 -3.02 24.57
N TRP A 356 19.13 -1.71 24.43
CA TRP A 356 18.24 -1.12 23.45
C TRP A 356 18.97 -0.75 22.17
N GLY A 357 18.61 -1.42 21.07
CA GLY A 357 19.13 -1.15 19.75
C GLY A 357 18.11 -0.47 18.84
N ARG A 358 18.55 -0.09 17.64
CA ARG A 358 17.68 0.45 16.57
C ARG A 358 16.58 -0.51 16.09
N PHE A 359 16.62 -1.77 16.50
CA PHE A 359 15.68 -2.83 16.10
C PHE A 359 14.94 -3.44 17.31
N GLY A 360 14.96 -2.75 18.46
CA GLY A 360 14.38 -3.22 19.72
C GLY A 360 15.44 -3.75 20.70
N LYS A 361 14.97 -4.42 21.74
CA LYS A 361 15.80 -5.02 22.77
C LYS A 361 16.61 -6.20 22.21
N PHE A 362 17.85 -6.35 22.67
CA PHE A 362 18.71 -7.50 22.36
C PHE A 362 19.62 -7.80 23.55
N LEU A 363 20.10 -9.05 23.64
CA LEU A 363 21.08 -9.43 24.64
C LEU A 363 22.48 -9.06 24.16
N ALA A 364 23.24 -8.35 24.99
CA ALA A 364 24.64 -8.04 24.77
C ALA A 364 25.48 -8.61 25.92
N CYS A 365 26.70 -9.07 25.65
CA CYS A 365 27.60 -9.46 26.74
C CYS A 365 27.93 -8.26 27.64
N SER A 366 27.88 -8.43 28.97
CA SER A 366 28.30 -7.42 29.95
C SER A 366 29.78 -7.04 29.83
N GLY A 367 30.59 -7.91 29.20
CA GLY A 367 32.00 -7.65 28.91
C GLY A 367 32.29 -6.78 27.68
N TYR A 368 31.32 -6.08 27.10
CA TYR A 368 31.58 -5.13 26.02
C TYR A 368 32.42 -3.94 26.54
N PRO A 369 33.47 -3.46 25.83
CA PRO A 369 33.80 -3.72 24.42
C PRO A 369 34.69 -4.94 24.14
N GLU A 370 35.21 -5.61 25.17
CA GLU A 370 36.13 -6.76 25.04
C GLU A 370 35.45 -7.98 24.43
N CYS A 371 34.19 -8.23 24.79
CA CYS A 371 33.34 -9.26 24.20
C CYS A 371 32.17 -8.63 23.44
N LYS A 372 32.22 -8.67 22.10
CA LYS A 372 31.19 -8.11 21.21
C LYS A 372 30.05 -9.08 20.91
N ASN A 373 29.84 -10.10 21.76
CA ASN A 373 28.79 -11.09 21.53
C ASN A 373 27.40 -10.49 21.78
N THR A 374 26.46 -10.74 20.86
CA THR A 374 25.08 -10.27 20.96
C THR A 374 24.12 -11.35 20.50
N LYS A 375 22.96 -11.48 21.14
CA LYS A 375 21.88 -12.42 20.80
C LYS A 375 20.53 -11.70 20.76
N GLU A 376 19.59 -12.26 20.01
CA GLU A 376 18.19 -11.84 20.14
C GLU A 376 17.62 -12.37 21.46
N LEU A 377 16.63 -11.67 22.01
CA LEU A 377 15.95 -12.14 23.22
C LEU A 377 15.20 -13.44 22.92
N PRO A 378 15.26 -14.46 23.80
CA PRO A 378 14.38 -15.61 23.69
C PRO A 378 12.93 -15.11 23.76
N ALA A 379 12.11 -15.47 22.77
CA ALA A 379 10.69 -15.15 22.79
C ALA A 379 10.07 -15.71 24.08
N ARG A 380 9.57 -14.84 24.96
CA ARG A 380 8.82 -15.28 26.14
C ARG A 380 7.61 -16.08 25.66
N ARG A 381 7.61 -17.39 25.93
CA ARG A 381 6.38 -18.18 25.97
C ARG A 381 5.56 -17.67 27.17
N GLY A 382 4.46 -16.97 26.91
CA GLY A 382 3.34 -16.84 27.84
C GLY A 382 3.03 -15.43 28.36
N GLY A 383 1.82 -14.95 28.02
CA GLY A 383 1.18 -13.75 28.57
C GLY A 383 -0.18 -13.44 27.92
N ALA A 384 -1.14 -14.36 28.07
CA ALA A 384 -2.59 -14.22 27.83
C ALA A 384 -3.09 -13.78 26.42
N GLY A 385 -3.19 -14.75 25.52
CA GLY A 385 -4.15 -14.76 24.41
C GLY A 385 -4.58 -16.22 24.21
N GLY A 386 -5.88 -16.50 24.29
CA GLY A 386 -6.45 -17.85 24.22
C GLY A 386 -6.12 -18.62 22.94
N PRO A 387 -6.43 -19.92 22.88
CA PRO A 387 -6.03 -20.79 21.78
C PRO A 387 -6.85 -20.45 20.54
N GLY A 388 -6.35 -19.51 19.75
CA GLY A 388 -6.79 -19.32 18.38
C GLY A 388 -6.12 -20.37 17.51
N ASN A 389 -6.82 -21.46 17.23
CA ASN A 389 -6.52 -22.36 16.13
C ASN A 389 -6.65 -21.58 14.81
N GLY A 390 -5.58 -20.91 14.42
CA GLY A 390 -5.32 -20.48 13.07
C GLY A 390 -3.96 -21.02 12.70
N GLU A 391 -3.94 -22.04 11.84
CA GLU A 391 -2.74 -22.51 11.16
C GLU A 391 -2.17 -21.32 10.36
N GLY A 392 -1.34 -20.52 11.02
CA GLY A 392 -0.57 -19.49 10.35
C GLY A 392 0.45 -20.18 9.47
N GLU A 393 0.36 -19.97 8.16
CA GLU A 393 1.39 -20.37 7.20
C GLU A 393 2.76 -20.00 7.77
N ALA A 394 3.59 -21.02 8.02
CA ALA A 394 4.96 -20.81 8.48
C ALA A 394 5.65 -19.86 7.51
N ALA A 395 6.28 -18.80 8.03
CA ALA A 395 6.99 -17.83 7.22
C ALA A 395 8.13 -18.52 6.45
N THR A 396 7.86 -18.88 5.21
CA THR A 396 8.79 -19.57 4.32
C THR A 396 9.54 -18.54 3.49
N GLY A 397 10.88 -18.55 3.57
CA GLY A 397 11.72 -17.90 2.58
C GLY A 397 12.10 -18.88 1.48
N THR A 398 12.73 -18.44 0.40
CA THR A 398 13.24 -19.35 -0.63
C THR A 398 14.77 -19.39 -0.59
N ASN A 399 15.37 -20.57 -0.53
CA ASN A 399 16.82 -20.73 -0.60
C ASN A 399 17.37 -20.31 -1.97
N GLY A 400 18.69 -20.45 -2.13
CA GLY A 400 19.34 -20.22 -3.39
C GLY A 400 18.73 -21.00 -4.55
N GLN A 401 18.04 -22.12 -4.33
CA GLN A 401 17.49 -23.02 -5.35
C GLN A 401 15.98 -22.84 -5.60
N GLY A 402 15.33 -21.92 -4.89
CA GLY A 402 13.88 -21.69 -5.00
C GLY A 402 13.04 -22.58 -4.09
N GLU A 403 13.67 -23.38 -3.22
CA GLU A 403 12.96 -24.25 -2.29
C GLU A 403 12.56 -23.49 -1.01
N PRO A 404 11.37 -23.79 -0.45
CA PRO A 404 10.90 -23.15 0.77
C PRO A 404 11.79 -23.53 1.96
N VAL A 405 12.36 -22.52 2.60
CA VAL A 405 13.12 -22.60 3.85
C VAL A 405 12.24 -22.08 4.98
N ALA A 406 11.97 -22.94 5.94
CA ALA A 406 11.33 -22.60 7.19
C ALA A 406 12.35 -22.37 8.31
N GLU A 407 11.93 -21.67 9.36
CA GLU A 407 12.69 -21.58 10.59
C GLU A 407 12.99 -22.97 11.16
N GLY A 408 14.22 -23.20 11.61
CA GLY A 408 14.69 -24.50 12.12
C GLY A 408 15.24 -25.46 11.07
N GLN A 409 14.97 -25.27 9.77
CA GLN A 409 15.55 -26.12 8.73
C GLN A 409 17.08 -25.96 8.63
N PRO A 410 17.81 -27.05 8.29
CA PRO A 410 19.26 -26.99 8.16
C PRO A 410 19.66 -26.05 7.02
N CYS A 411 20.62 -25.18 7.27
CA CYS A 411 21.14 -24.28 6.27
C CYS A 411 21.85 -25.05 5.15
N GLU A 412 21.51 -24.74 3.91
CA GLU A 412 22.09 -25.31 2.68
C GLU A 412 23.63 -25.22 2.59
N ASN A 413 24.26 -24.32 3.33
CA ASN A 413 25.71 -24.08 3.27
C ASN A 413 26.48 -24.66 4.47
N CYS A 414 25.85 -24.75 5.64
CA CYS A 414 26.53 -25.05 6.91
C CYS A 414 25.89 -26.23 7.68
N GLY A 415 24.72 -26.72 7.27
CA GLY A 415 23.92 -27.72 7.97
C GLY A 415 23.28 -27.24 9.28
N LYS A 416 23.78 -26.15 9.89
CA LYS A 416 23.24 -25.56 11.12
C LYS A 416 21.86 -24.94 10.89
N PRO A 417 20.96 -24.92 11.89
CA PRO A 417 19.58 -24.47 11.70
C PRO A 417 19.50 -23.00 11.26
N MET A 418 18.53 -22.71 10.41
CA MET A 418 18.16 -21.37 9.97
C MET A 418 17.27 -20.71 11.03
N VAL A 419 17.62 -19.48 11.44
CA VAL A 419 16.94 -18.74 12.52
C VAL A 419 16.36 -17.45 11.96
N MET A 420 15.14 -17.09 12.34
CA MET A 420 14.54 -15.82 11.91
C MET A 420 15.24 -14.63 12.57
N LYS A 421 15.56 -13.62 11.76
CA LYS A 421 16.19 -12.35 12.18
C LYS A 421 15.51 -11.17 11.51
N ARG A 422 15.65 -9.98 12.11
CA ARG A 422 15.09 -8.73 11.57
C ARG A 422 16.18 -7.79 11.07
N GLY A 423 15.98 -7.21 9.88
CA GLY A 423 16.92 -6.28 9.26
C GLY A 423 16.23 -5.09 8.59
N ARG A 424 17.02 -4.19 7.99
CA ARG A 424 16.55 -2.96 7.31
C ARG A 424 15.45 -3.20 6.24
N PHE A 425 15.41 -4.40 5.67
CA PHE A 425 14.51 -4.74 4.57
C PHE A 425 13.37 -5.69 4.99
N GLY A 426 13.14 -5.88 6.30
CA GLY A 426 12.15 -6.82 6.84
C GLY A 426 12.78 -8.08 7.46
N PRO A 427 11.95 -9.06 7.87
CA PRO A 427 12.40 -10.32 8.44
C PRO A 427 13.07 -11.22 7.39
N PHE A 428 14.10 -11.96 7.81
CA PHE A 428 14.88 -12.88 6.98
C PHE A 428 15.36 -14.07 7.84
N LEU A 429 15.61 -15.23 7.24
CA LEU A 429 16.22 -16.38 7.93
C LEU A 429 17.75 -16.30 7.78
N ALA A 430 18.52 -16.60 8.82
CA ALA A 430 19.99 -16.59 8.82
C ALA A 430 20.56 -17.90 9.40
N CYS A 431 21.67 -18.42 8.86
CA CYS A 431 22.37 -19.57 9.48
C CYS A 431 22.74 -19.18 10.93
N SER A 432 22.36 -20.03 11.89
CA SER A 432 22.74 -19.92 13.31
C SER A 432 24.26 -19.92 13.52
N GLY A 433 25.03 -20.43 12.54
CA GLY A 433 26.50 -20.41 12.53
C GLY A 433 27.15 -19.08 12.13
N TYR A 434 26.42 -17.96 12.11
CA TYR A 434 27.02 -16.64 11.90
C TYR A 434 27.99 -16.30 13.07
N PRO A 435 29.18 -15.71 12.83
CA PRO A 435 29.66 -15.08 11.59
C PRO A 435 30.34 -16.02 10.59
N ASP A 436 30.58 -17.28 10.96
CA ASP A 436 31.35 -18.25 10.17
C ASP A 436 30.59 -18.71 8.93
N CYS A 437 29.26 -18.79 9.02
CA CYS A 437 28.37 -18.94 7.87
C CYS A 437 27.44 -17.73 7.77
N ARG A 438 27.55 -17.00 6.65
CA ARG A 438 26.79 -15.76 6.38
C ARG A 438 25.55 -15.98 5.50
N THR A 439 25.09 -17.22 5.38
CA THR A 439 23.89 -17.55 4.59
C THR A 439 22.67 -16.87 5.18
N VAL A 440 21.93 -16.17 4.32
CA VAL A 440 20.67 -15.50 4.63
C VAL A 440 19.65 -15.79 3.54
N VAL A 441 18.40 -15.99 3.95
CA VAL A 441 17.25 -16.27 3.09
C VAL A 441 16.20 -15.21 3.36
N ARG A 442 15.70 -14.55 2.32
CA ARG A 442 14.65 -13.53 2.47
C ARG A 442 13.30 -14.22 2.60
N ILE A 443 12.50 -13.78 3.56
CA ILE A 443 11.10 -14.21 3.67
C ILE A 443 10.30 -13.35 2.69
N ALA A 444 9.87 -13.94 1.59
CA ALA A 444 9.01 -13.28 0.62
C ALA A 444 7.54 -13.52 0.98
N ARG A 445 6.68 -12.50 0.79
CA ARG A 445 5.22 -12.63 0.98
C ARG A 445 4.53 -13.47 -0.10
N THR A 446 5.30 -14.01 -1.05
CA THR A 446 4.83 -14.79 -2.19
C THR A 446 5.97 -15.71 -2.58
N ALA A 447 5.69 -17.01 -2.75
CA ALA A 447 6.66 -17.97 -3.22
C ALA A 447 7.26 -17.50 -4.56
N ALA A 448 8.58 -17.43 -4.65
CA ALA A 448 9.24 -17.16 -5.92
C ALA A 448 8.93 -18.33 -6.88
N ALA A 449 8.66 -18.04 -8.15
CA ALA A 449 8.49 -19.08 -9.15
C ALA A 449 9.74 -19.99 -9.18
N PRO A 450 9.57 -21.32 -9.27
CA PRO A 450 10.70 -22.24 -9.35
C PRO A 450 11.56 -21.89 -10.57
N PRO A 451 12.89 -21.99 -10.45
CA PRO A 451 13.80 -21.60 -11.51
C PRO A 451 13.58 -22.46 -12.76
N GLU A 452 13.44 -21.83 -13.93
CA GLU A 452 13.20 -22.55 -15.19
C GLU A 452 14.48 -23.29 -15.63
N PRO A 453 14.41 -24.62 -15.88
CA PRO A 453 15.55 -25.38 -16.35
C PRO A 453 15.92 -24.96 -17.78
N THR A 454 17.22 -24.99 -18.09
CA THR A 454 17.71 -24.74 -19.45
C THR A 454 18.70 -25.81 -19.89
N ASN A 455 18.90 -25.92 -21.21
CA ASN A 455 19.88 -26.82 -21.81
C ASN A 455 21.32 -26.27 -21.74
N GLN A 456 21.55 -25.12 -21.10
CA GLN A 456 22.89 -24.54 -21.00
C GLN A 456 23.67 -25.14 -19.83
N VAL A 457 24.95 -25.43 -20.05
CA VAL A 457 25.86 -25.96 -19.04
C VAL A 457 26.76 -24.84 -18.50
N CYS A 458 26.98 -24.84 -17.19
CA CYS A 458 27.89 -23.91 -16.53
C CYS A 458 29.34 -24.20 -16.96
N ASP A 459 29.99 -23.21 -17.55
CA ASP A 459 31.39 -23.28 -18.01
C ASP A 459 32.42 -23.37 -16.88
N LYS A 460 32.01 -23.17 -15.62
CA LYS A 460 32.91 -23.26 -14.46
C LYS A 460 32.83 -24.58 -13.71
N CYS A 461 31.70 -25.28 -13.74
CA CYS A 461 31.51 -26.48 -12.91
C CYS A 461 30.74 -27.61 -13.60
N GLY A 462 30.34 -27.45 -14.87
CA GLY A 462 29.65 -28.51 -15.63
C GLY A 462 28.20 -28.78 -15.22
N ALA A 463 27.66 -28.10 -14.20
CA ALA A 463 26.27 -28.24 -13.79
C ALA A 463 25.31 -27.48 -14.73
N PRO A 464 24.04 -27.90 -14.87
CA PRO A 464 23.07 -27.19 -15.71
C PRO A 464 22.81 -25.76 -15.19
N MET A 465 22.52 -24.83 -16.10
CA MET A 465 22.12 -23.47 -15.76
C MET A 465 20.60 -23.35 -15.73
N VAL A 466 20.09 -22.55 -14.82
CA VAL A 466 18.66 -22.29 -14.63
C VAL A 466 18.38 -20.79 -14.73
N ILE A 467 17.22 -20.40 -15.24
CA ILE A 467 16.82 -18.98 -15.31
C ILE A 467 16.24 -18.56 -13.96
N ARG A 468 16.71 -17.42 -13.45
CA ARG A 468 16.22 -16.78 -12.24
C ARG A 468 15.88 -15.31 -12.47
N ASP A 469 14.94 -14.81 -11.69
CA ASP A 469 14.59 -13.39 -11.63
C ASP A 469 15.44 -12.66 -10.60
N GLY A 470 16.07 -11.56 -11.03
CA GLY A 470 16.86 -10.68 -10.16
C GLY A 470 16.44 -9.23 -10.28
N ARG A 471 17.02 -8.37 -9.43
CA ARG A 471 16.81 -6.90 -9.47
C ARG A 471 17.03 -6.29 -10.86
N PHE A 472 17.92 -6.90 -11.66
CA PHE A 472 18.32 -6.42 -12.98
C PHE A 472 17.70 -7.21 -14.15
N GLY A 473 16.62 -7.96 -13.89
CA GLY A 473 15.93 -8.80 -14.88
C GLY A 473 16.29 -10.28 -14.76
N ARG A 474 15.82 -11.07 -15.73
CA ARG A 474 16.06 -12.52 -15.82
C ARG A 474 17.51 -12.82 -16.22
N PHE A 475 18.14 -13.80 -15.59
CA PHE A 475 19.51 -14.22 -15.88
C PHE A 475 19.68 -15.73 -15.72
N LEU A 476 20.68 -16.30 -16.39
CA LEU A 476 21.10 -17.68 -16.17
C LEU A 476 22.01 -17.74 -14.94
N SER A 477 21.72 -18.64 -14.03
CA SER A 477 22.54 -18.95 -12.87
C SER A 477 22.86 -20.44 -12.83
N CYS A 478 24.04 -20.80 -12.35
CA CYS A 478 24.38 -22.21 -12.13
C CYS A 478 23.38 -22.86 -11.15
N SER A 479 22.89 -24.07 -11.47
CA SER A 479 22.01 -24.84 -10.59
C SER A 479 22.66 -25.15 -9.24
N SER A 480 23.98 -25.36 -9.22
CA SER A 480 24.77 -25.58 -8.00
C SER A 480 25.04 -24.30 -7.19
N TYR A 481 24.30 -23.21 -7.39
CA TYR A 481 24.37 -22.08 -6.45
C TYR A 481 23.91 -22.56 -5.05
N PRO A 482 24.60 -22.21 -3.94
CA PRO A 482 25.64 -21.19 -3.81
C PRO A 482 27.10 -21.65 -4.00
N THR A 483 27.38 -22.94 -4.21
CA THR A 483 28.76 -23.45 -4.36
C THR A 483 29.41 -22.96 -5.66
N CYS A 484 28.62 -22.82 -6.74
CA CYS A 484 29.02 -22.14 -7.96
C CYS A 484 28.23 -20.85 -8.18
N LYS A 485 28.89 -19.69 -8.04
CA LYS A 485 28.26 -18.36 -8.19
C LYS A 485 28.26 -17.83 -9.63
N ASN A 486 28.42 -18.71 -10.61
CA ASN A 486 28.50 -18.32 -12.01
C ASN A 486 27.13 -17.87 -12.53
N ILE A 487 27.10 -16.70 -13.18
CA ILE A 487 25.90 -16.12 -13.78
C ILE A 487 26.20 -15.66 -15.20
N LYS A 488 25.22 -15.81 -16.10
CA LYS A 488 25.30 -15.36 -17.49
C LYS A 488 24.01 -14.63 -17.89
N PRO A 489 24.09 -13.62 -18.78
CA PRO A 489 22.89 -13.06 -19.38
C PRO A 489 22.22 -14.11 -20.27
N ILE A 490 20.89 -14.05 -20.42
CA ILE A 490 20.15 -14.95 -21.32
C ILE A 490 20.49 -14.57 -22.76
N PRO A 491 21.04 -15.49 -23.58
CA PRO A 491 21.33 -15.22 -24.98
C PRO A 491 20.02 -14.96 -25.75
N ILE A 492 20.03 -13.95 -26.62
CA ILE A 492 18.87 -13.59 -27.46
C ILE A 492 18.97 -14.16 -28.89
N GLY A 493 19.97 -15.00 -29.17
CA GLY A 493 20.19 -15.62 -30.47
C GLY A 493 20.81 -14.71 -31.54
N VAL A 494 21.37 -13.54 -31.14
CA VAL A 494 22.07 -12.62 -32.05
C VAL A 494 23.48 -12.38 -31.55
N ASP A 495 24.47 -12.48 -32.45
CA ASP A 495 25.88 -12.27 -32.11
C ASP A 495 26.28 -10.79 -32.17
N CYS A 496 27.22 -10.42 -31.31
CA CYS A 496 27.75 -9.06 -31.26
C CYS A 496 28.49 -8.74 -32.57
N PRO A 497 28.16 -7.62 -33.24
CA PRO A 497 28.81 -7.25 -34.50
C PRO A 497 30.30 -6.92 -34.33
N ARG A 498 30.74 -6.55 -33.11
CA ARG A 498 32.13 -6.17 -32.82
C ARG A 498 33.03 -7.35 -32.49
N CYS A 499 32.53 -8.36 -31.77
CA CYS A 499 33.40 -9.42 -31.22
C CYS A 499 32.84 -10.85 -31.37
N GLY A 500 31.69 -11.04 -32.03
CA GLY A 500 31.09 -12.35 -32.26
C GLY A 500 30.51 -13.06 -31.03
N ALA A 501 30.67 -12.50 -29.83
CA ALA A 501 30.07 -13.07 -28.63
C ALA A 501 28.55 -12.83 -28.59
N PRO A 502 27.74 -13.72 -27.99
CA PRO A 502 26.29 -13.58 -28.00
C PRO A 502 25.83 -12.32 -27.26
N LEU A 503 24.80 -11.66 -27.78
CA LEU A 503 24.11 -10.57 -27.11
C LEU A 503 23.12 -11.12 -26.07
N GLY A 504 22.94 -10.37 -24.99
CA GLY A 504 21.99 -10.72 -23.94
C GLY A 504 21.20 -9.52 -23.44
N ALA A 505 19.96 -9.77 -23.02
CA ALA A 505 19.10 -8.74 -22.43
C ALA A 505 19.56 -8.37 -21.01
N ARG A 506 19.58 -7.07 -20.70
CA ARG A 506 19.96 -6.48 -19.41
C ARG A 506 19.02 -5.34 -19.05
N ARG A 507 18.93 -4.97 -17.76
CA ARG A 507 18.11 -3.85 -17.29
C ARG A 507 18.96 -2.73 -16.70
N SER A 508 18.72 -1.50 -17.15
CA SER A 508 19.40 -0.29 -16.65
C SER A 508 18.97 0.07 -15.23
N LYS A 509 19.72 0.96 -14.55
CA LYS A 509 19.36 1.49 -13.21
C LYS A 509 17.97 2.13 -13.15
N ARG A 510 17.49 2.69 -14.28
CA ARG A 510 16.15 3.31 -14.43
C ARG A 510 15.07 2.32 -14.91
N GLY A 511 15.37 1.02 -14.96
CA GLY A 511 14.41 -0.03 -15.27
C GLY A 511 14.18 -0.32 -16.76
N ARG A 512 14.80 0.43 -17.68
CA ARG A 512 14.73 0.21 -19.14
C ARG A 512 15.62 -0.97 -19.56
N THR A 513 15.08 -1.87 -20.38
CA THR A 513 15.82 -2.99 -21.00
C THR A 513 16.77 -2.49 -22.09
N PHE A 514 17.96 -3.06 -22.15
CA PHE A 514 18.95 -2.88 -23.20
C PHE A 514 19.62 -4.23 -23.51
N TYR A 515 20.24 -4.35 -24.67
CA TYR A 515 20.87 -5.58 -25.14
C TYR A 515 22.36 -5.33 -25.23
N GLY A 516 23.15 -6.08 -24.46
CA GLY A 516 24.59 -5.86 -24.34
C GLY A 516 25.39 -7.12 -24.64
N CYS A 517 26.64 -6.93 -25.07
CA CYS A 517 27.56 -8.03 -25.32
C CYS A 517 27.83 -8.86 -24.04
N SER A 518 27.80 -10.19 -24.17
CA SER A 518 28.15 -11.11 -23.09
C SER A 518 29.62 -11.03 -22.68
N ALA A 519 30.52 -10.59 -23.57
CA ALA A 519 31.95 -10.43 -23.31
C ALA A 519 32.33 -9.16 -22.50
N TYR A 520 31.36 -8.38 -22.02
CA TYR A 520 31.63 -7.24 -21.13
C TYR A 520 32.43 -7.67 -19.87
N PRO A 521 33.48 -6.94 -19.46
CA PRO A 521 33.88 -5.59 -19.89
C PRO A 521 34.78 -5.52 -21.13
N LYS A 522 35.20 -6.66 -21.72
CA LYS A 522 36.10 -6.67 -22.88
C LYS A 522 35.44 -6.13 -24.17
N CYS A 523 34.12 -6.16 -24.26
CA CYS A 523 33.34 -5.54 -25.32
C CYS A 523 32.17 -4.74 -24.70
N ASP A 524 32.10 -3.45 -25.00
CA ASP A 524 31.16 -2.48 -24.46
C ASP A 524 29.92 -2.26 -25.35
N PHE A 525 29.79 -3.05 -26.42
CA PHE A 525 28.71 -2.91 -27.37
C PHE A 525 27.34 -3.09 -26.71
N THR A 526 26.45 -2.11 -26.93
CA THR A 526 25.08 -2.11 -26.40
C THR A 526 24.09 -1.55 -27.42
N LEU A 527 22.83 -2.00 -27.31
CA LEU A 527 21.69 -1.58 -28.12
C LEU A 527 20.48 -1.35 -27.21
N TRP A 528 19.67 -0.35 -27.53
CA TRP A 528 18.42 -0.09 -26.80
C TRP A 528 17.22 -0.87 -27.32
N ASN A 529 17.24 -1.19 -28.61
CA ASN A 529 16.19 -1.92 -29.30
C ASN A 529 16.57 -3.39 -29.41
N ARG A 530 15.58 -4.29 -29.44
CA ARG A 530 15.81 -5.73 -29.51
C ARG A 530 16.40 -6.09 -30.87
N PRO A 531 17.59 -6.70 -30.94
CA PRO A 531 18.12 -7.19 -32.21
C PRO A 531 17.42 -8.50 -32.61
N ILE A 532 17.26 -8.69 -33.92
CA ILE A 532 16.68 -9.87 -34.55
C ILE A 532 17.75 -10.47 -35.47
N ALA A 533 17.88 -11.79 -35.49
CA ALA A 533 18.86 -12.52 -36.31
C ALA A 533 18.49 -12.53 -37.81
N GLU A 534 18.28 -11.35 -38.37
CA GLU A 534 17.95 -11.13 -39.77
C GLU A 534 18.93 -10.12 -40.36
N PRO A 535 19.64 -10.45 -41.46
CA PRO A 535 20.51 -9.49 -42.10
C PRO A 535 19.71 -8.37 -42.78
N CYS A 536 20.25 -7.16 -42.79
CA CYS A 536 19.61 -6.04 -43.47
C CYS A 536 19.78 -6.18 -45.00
N PRO A 537 18.70 -6.23 -45.79
CA PRO A 537 18.79 -6.42 -47.24
C PRO A 537 19.35 -5.18 -47.97
N ALA A 538 19.34 -4.00 -47.34
CA ALA A 538 19.82 -2.77 -47.97
C ALA A 538 21.33 -2.53 -47.78
N CYS A 539 21.93 -2.98 -46.67
CA CYS A 539 23.32 -2.68 -46.33
C CYS A 539 24.14 -3.88 -45.82
N GLY A 540 23.55 -5.07 -45.75
CA GLY A 540 24.24 -6.28 -45.29
C GLY A 540 24.55 -6.32 -43.78
N ALA A 541 23.96 -5.43 -42.97
CA ALA A 541 24.13 -5.46 -41.52
C ALA A 541 23.71 -6.82 -40.95
N LYS A 542 24.46 -7.38 -40.00
CA LYS A 542 24.27 -8.75 -39.48
C LYS A 542 22.94 -8.99 -38.73
N PHE A 543 22.27 -7.93 -38.31
CA PHE A 543 21.00 -7.99 -37.60
C PHE A 543 20.17 -6.73 -37.87
N LEU A 544 18.85 -6.85 -37.71
CA LEU A 544 17.89 -5.75 -37.66
C LEU A 544 17.44 -5.51 -36.22
N VAL A 545 16.77 -4.40 -35.92
CA VAL A 545 16.25 -4.11 -34.57
C VAL A 545 14.74 -3.81 -34.57
N GLU A 546 14.06 -4.30 -33.53
CA GLU A 546 12.65 -4.00 -33.25
C GLU A 546 12.52 -2.64 -32.56
N LYS A 547 11.85 -1.69 -33.22
CA LYS A 547 11.48 -0.40 -32.65
C LYS A 547 9.98 -0.36 -32.43
N ARG A 548 9.60 -0.18 -31.17
CA ARG A 548 8.19 0.01 -30.79
C ARG A 548 7.81 1.47 -30.99
N LEU A 549 6.88 1.73 -31.89
CA LEU A 549 6.32 3.06 -32.19
C LEU A 549 4.84 3.09 -31.82
N LYS A 550 4.24 4.29 -31.75
CA LYS A 550 2.79 4.44 -31.50
C LYS A 550 1.92 3.69 -32.53
N ALA A 551 2.37 3.63 -33.78
CA ALA A 551 1.68 2.96 -34.90
C ALA A 551 1.93 1.44 -34.99
N GLY A 552 2.65 0.83 -34.03
CA GLY A 552 2.96 -0.61 -34.03
C GLY A 552 4.46 -0.93 -33.95
N LEU A 553 4.79 -2.21 -34.11
CA LEU A 553 6.17 -2.71 -34.07
C LEU A 553 6.78 -2.62 -35.48
N LYS A 554 7.89 -1.91 -35.62
CA LYS A 554 8.65 -1.83 -36.88
C LYS A 554 10.03 -2.46 -36.72
N ILE A 555 10.50 -3.13 -37.77
CA ILE A 555 11.84 -3.68 -37.87
C ILE A 555 12.67 -2.71 -38.70
N GLN A 556 13.78 -2.21 -38.17
CA GLN A 556 14.64 -1.24 -38.86
C GLN A 556 16.12 -1.64 -38.78
N CYS A 557 16.94 -1.12 -39.70
CA CYS A 557 18.38 -1.25 -39.60
C CYS A 557 18.94 -0.41 -38.43
N ALA A 558 19.97 -0.92 -37.76
CA ALA A 558 20.69 -0.19 -36.71
C ALA A 558 22.00 0.45 -37.21
N SER A 559 22.42 0.18 -38.45
CA SER A 559 23.65 0.74 -39.03
C SER A 559 23.45 2.22 -39.38
N GLU A 560 24.44 3.04 -39.05
CA GLU A 560 24.48 4.45 -39.41
C GLU A 560 24.41 4.61 -40.94
N GLY A 561 23.48 5.43 -41.43
CA GLY A 561 23.28 5.69 -42.87
C GLY A 561 22.33 4.73 -43.60
N CYS A 562 21.80 3.69 -42.95
CA CYS A 562 20.83 2.79 -43.58
C CYS A 562 19.38 3.13 -43.20
N ALA A 563 18.56 3.51 -44.18
CA ALA A 563 17.15 3.88 -44.00
C ALA A 563 16.16 2.70 -44.05
N TYR A 564 16.64 1.45 -44.09
CA TYR A 564 15.77 0.29 -44.21
C TYR A 564 14.84 0.12 -43.01
N GLN A 565 13.55 0.01 -43.28
CA GLN A 565 12.50 -0.23 -42.30
C GLN A 565 11.34 -1.01 -42.93
N ARG A 566 10.75 -1.93 -42.16
CA ARG A 566 9.51 -2.64 -42.51
C ARG A 566 8.60 -2.79 -41.30
N ASP A 567 7.32 -3.04 -41.53
CA ASP A 567 6.40 -3.40 -40.45
C ASP A 567 6.67 -4.84 -40.02
N ALA A 568 6.60 -5.10 -38.71
CA ALA A 568 6.92 -6.43 -38.17
C ALA A 568 5.91 -7.52 -38.60
N ALA A 569 4.71 -7.11 -39.03
CA ALA A 569 3.68 -8.01 -39.54
C ALA A 569 3.89 -8.37 -41.03
N SER A 570 4.76 -7.65 -41.76
CA SER A 570 5.07 -7.97 -43.16
C SER A 570 6.10 -9.11 -43.22
N PRO A 571 5.97 -10.09 -44.14
CA PRO A 571 6.95 -11.15 -44.27
C PRO A 571 8.35 -10.62 -44.65
N ALA A 572 9.41 -11.33 -44.24
CA ALA A 572 10.77 -11.00 -44.65
C ALA A 572 10.90 -11.19 -46.17
N PRO A 573 11.61 -10.31 -46.90
CA PRO A 573 11.86 -10.52 -48.32
C PRO A 573 12.63 -11.84 -48.53
N ALA A 574 12.13 -12.70 -49.40
CA ALA A 574 12.74 -14.00 -49.69
C ALA A 574 14.17 -13.80 -50.24
N GLU A 575 15.12 -14.60 -49.75
CA GLU A 575 16.50 -14.61 -50.24
C GLU A 575 16.53 -14.86 -51.75
N ALA A 576 16.99 -13.87 -52.52
CA ALA A 576 17.33 -14.08 -53.92
C ALA A 576 18.53 -15.03 -53.97
N SER A 577 18.28 -16.28 -54.40
CA SER A 577 19.33 -17.25 -54.73
C SER A 577 20.32 -16.61 -55.70
N ALA A 578 21.56 -16.44 -55.23
CA ALA A 578 22.68 -16.03 -56.06
C ALA A 578 22.92 -17.11 -57.13
N LYS A 579 22.62 -16.77 -58.39
CA LYS A 579 23.27 -17.40 -59.54
C LYS A 579 24.68 -16.82 -59.63
N SER A 580 25.69 -17.63 -59.29
CA SER A 580 26.94 -17.87 -60.04
C SER A 580 27.89 -18.69 -59.16
#